data_AF-A0A140L8J5-F1
#
_entry.id   AF-A0A140L8J5-F1
#
_cell.length_a   1.000
_cell.length_b   1.000
_cell.length_c   1.000
_cell.angle_alpha   90.00
_cell.angle_beta   90.00
_cell.angle_gamma   90.00
#
_symmetry.space_group_name_H-M   'P 1'
#
loop_
_entity.id
_entity.type
_entity.pdbx_description
1 polymer ?
#
loop_
_entity_poly.entity_id
_entity_poly.type
_entity_poly.pdbx_seq_one_letter_code
_entity_poly.pdbx_strand_id
1 'polypeptide(L)' 'MIYGYFIVIGLVIFLCAYGLGRRIGIKEGFAKGIHYAPIAFREEAYKTNRCPVCNKFN' A
#
# COMPACT_ATOMS: atom_id res chain seq x y z
N MET A 1 40.98 2.22 3.50
CA MET A 1 40.15 2.95 2.53
C MET A 1 39.21 2.04 1.74
N ILE A 2 39.63 0.85 1.31
CA ILE A 2 38.79 -0.12 0.57
C ILE A 2 37.52 -0.57 1.33
N TYR A 3 37.62 -0.82 2.64
CA TYR A 3 36.48 -1.24 3.46
C TYR A 3 35.33 -0.20 3.51
N GLY A 4 35.67 1.10 3.50
CA GLY A 4 34.66 2.15 3.45
C GLY A 4 33.88 2.14 2.12
N TYR A 5 34.55 1.81 1.01
CA TYR A 5 33.92 1.74 -0.30
C TYR A 5 32.88 0.62 -0.38
N PHE A 6 33.18 -0.56 0.19
CA PHE A 6 32.22 -1.66 0.27
C PHE A 6 30.99 -1.31 1.12
N ILE A 7 31.19 -0.61 2.23
CA ILE A 7 30.09 -0.15 3.09
C ILE A 7 29.19 0.82 2.30
N VAL A 8 29.78 1.80 1.61
CA VAL A 8 29.03 2.78 0.82
C VAL A 8 28.25 2.09 -0.31
N ILE A 9 28.86 1.14 -1.02
CA ILE A 9 28.16 0.37 -2.07
C ILE A 9 26.98 -0.41 -1.48
N GLY A 10 27.18 -1.11 -0.36
CA GLY A 10 26.11 -1.84 0.30
C GLY A 10 24.93 -0.94 0.69
N LEU A 11 25.24 0.25 1.20
CA LEU A 11 24.24 1.25 1.59
C LEU A 11 23.45 1.78 0.38
N VAL A 12 24.13 2.03 -0.74
CA VAL A 12 23.50 2.46 -2.00
C VAL A 12 22.56 1.38 -2.53
N ILE A 13 23.01 0.12 -2.59
CA ILE A 13 22.17 -1.01 -3.03
C ILE A 13 20.93 -1.13 -2.15
N PHE A 14 21.10 -1.03 -0.83
CA PHE A 14 19.99 -1.11 0.12
C PHE A 14 18.96 0.01 -0.08
N LEU A 15 19.42 1.26 -0.27
CA LEU A 15 18.52 2.39 -0.54
C LEU A 15 17.76 2.22 -1.86
N CYS A 16 18.44 1.77 -2.91
CA CYS A 16 17.82 1.52 -4.21
C CYS A 16 16.73 0.43 -4.10
N ALA A 17 17.05 -0.69 -3.45
CA ALA A 17 16.10 -1.78 -3.23
C ALA A 17 14.87 -1.31 -2.43
N TYR A 18 15.09 -0.56 -1.33
CA TYR A 18 14.01 0.00 -0.53
C TYR A 18 13.12 0.97 -1.33
N GLY A 19 13.74 1.86 -2.11
CA GLY A 19 13.00 2.83 -2.93
C GLY A 19 12.13 2.16 -4.00
N LEU A 20 12.67 1.14 -4.68
CA LEU A 20 11.92 0.35 -5.67
C LEU A 20 10.79 -0.44 -5.01
N GLY A 21 11.08 -1.16 -3.93
CA GLY A 21 10.08 -1.92 -3.17
C GLY A 21 8.94 -1.03 -2.65
N ARG A 22 9.25 0.16 -2.12
CA ARG A 22 8.24 1.11 -1.65
C ARG A 22 7.33 1.59 -2.78
N ARG A 23 7.87 1.89 -3.96
CA ARG A 23 7.06 2.32 -5.12
C ARG A 23 6.15 1.21 -5.63
N ILE A 24 6.64 -0.03 -5.66
CA ILE A 24 5.86 -1.20 -6.06
C ILE A 24 4.75 -1.45 -5.03
N GLY A 25 5.08 -1.46 -3.74
CA GLY A 25 4.11 -1.67 -2.66
C GLY A 25 2.99 -0.63 -2.62
N ILE A 26 3.27 0.64 -2.92
CA ILE A 26 2.22 1.67 -3.05
C ILE A 26 1.28 1.36 -4.22
N LYS A 27 1.83 0.98 -5.38
CA LYS A 27 1.01 0.64 -6.56
C LYS A 27 0.15 -0.60 -6.33
N GLU A 28 0.74 -1.65 -5.75
CA GLU A 28 0.02 -2.87 -5.41
C GLU A 28 -1.02 -2.64 -4.32
N GLY A 29 -0.69 -1.88 -3.29
CA GLY A 29 -1.61 -1.52 -2.21
C GLY A 29 -2.80 -0.72 -2.73
N PHE A 30 -2.56 0.23 -3.64
CA PHE A 30 -3.62 1.00 -4.29
C PHE A 30 -4.49 0.12 -5.19
N ALA A 31 -3.89 -0.73 -6.03
CA ALA A 31 -4.63 -1.64 -6.91
C ALA A 31 -5.48 -2.64 -6.10
N LYS A 32 -4.90 -3.27 -5.08
CA LYS A 32 -5.63 -4.16 -4.15
C LYS A 32 -6.73 -3.41 -3.41
N GLY A 33 -6.44 -2.18 -2.97
CA GLY A 33 -7.41 -1.29 -2.32
C GLY A 33 -8.61 -0.99 -3.21
N ILE A 34 -8.40 -0.62 -4.48
CA ILE A 34 -9.50 -0.37 -5.42
C ILE A 34 -10.36 -1.60 -5.68
N HIS A 35 -9.75 -2.79 -5.78
CA HIS A 35 -10.53 -4.03 -6.00
C HIS A 35 -11.29 -4.47 -4.74
N TYR A 36 -10.71 -4.30 -3.56
CA TYR A 36 -11.30 -4.76 -2.30
C TYR A 36 -12.30 -3.76 -1.72
N ALA A 37 -12.04 -2.47 -1.84
CA ALA A 37 -12.87 -1.39 -1.31
C ALA A 37 -14.36 -1.51 -1.66
N PRO A 38 -14.79 -1.70 -2.94
CA PRO A 38 -16.22 -1.79 -3.26
C PRO A 38 -16.89 -3.01 -2.63
N ILE A 39 -16.17 -4.13 -2.47
CA ILE A 39 -16.70 -5.35 -1.85
C ILE A 39 -16.86 -5.12 -0.34
N ALA A 40 -15.83 -4.59 0.31
CA ALA A 40 -15.85 -4.24 1.73
C ALA A 40 -16.96 -3.22 2.04
N PHE A 41 -17.11 -2.18 1.21
CA PHE A 41 -18.18 -1.20 1.36
C PHE A 41 -19.58 -1.81 1.20
N ARG A 42 -19.77 -2.74 0.26
CA ARG A 42 -21.06 -3.45 0.15
C ARG A 42 -21.32 -4.31 1.39
N GLU A 43 -20.31 -5.04 1.87
CA GLU A 43 -20.45 -5.87 3.06
C GLU A 43 -20.79 -5.04 4.31
N GLU A 44 -20.12 -3.90 4.51
CA GLU A 44 -20.44 -2.96 5.57
C GLU A 44 -21.86 -2.39 5.45
N ALA A 45 -22.28 -2.05 4.22
CA ALA A 45 -23.63 -1.55 3.96
C ALA A 45 -24.71 -2.57 4.33
N TYR A 46 -24.50 -3.85 3.98
CA TYR A 46 -25.42 -4.93 4.36
C TYR A 46 -25.45 -5.19 5.86
N LYS A 47 -24.31 -5.10 6.55
CA LYS A 47 -24.26 -5.32 8.01
C LYS A 47 -24.89 -4.18 8.81
N THR A 48 -24.73 -2.94 8.36
CA THR A 48 -25.19 -1.75 9.11
C THR A 48 -26.49 -1.14 8.59
N ASN A 49 -27.01 -1.58 7.44
CA ASN A 49 -28.11 -0.94 6.71
C ASN A 49 -27.87 0.56 6.44
N ARG A 50 -26.60 0.96 6.36
CA ARG A 50 -26.19 2.35 6.09
C ARG A 50 -25.22 2.37 4.91
N CYS A 51 -25.37 3.35 4.04
CA CYS A 51 -24.42 3.58 2.97
C CYS A 51 -23.08 4.05 3.57
N PRO A 52 -21.95 3.36 3.34
CA PRO A 52 -20.66 3.74 3.93
C PRO A 52 -20.06 5.02 3.34
N VAL A 53 -20.61 5.52 2.23
CA VAL A 53 -20.16 6.77 1.59
C VAL A 53 -20.84 8.00 2.18
N CYS A 54 -22.15 7.92 2.44
CA CYS A 54 -22.94 9.07 2.90
C CYS A 54 -23.55 8.88 4.30
N ASN A 55 -23.32 7.74 4.94
CA ASN A 55 -23.83 7.34 6.25
C ASN A 55 -25.36 7.50 6.40
N LYS A 56 -26.10 7.49 5.29
CA LYS A 56 -27.57 7.46 5.29
C LYS A 56 -28.06 6.02 5.35
N PHE A 57 -29.17 5.82 6.05
CA PHE A 57 -29.91 4.56 6.01
C PHE A 57 -30.51 4.35 4.62
N ASN A 58 -30.51 3.08 4.18
CA ASN A 58 -31.19 2.66 2.95
C ASN A 58 -32.68 2.43 3.20
#